data_AF-A0AAP8QAZ1-F1
#
_entry.id   AF-A0AAP8QAZ1-F1
#
_cell.length_a   1.000
_cell.length_b   1.000
_cell.length_c   1.000
_cell.angle_alpha   90.00
_cell.angle_beta   90.00
_cell.angle_gamma   90.00
#
_symmetry.space_group_name_H-M   'P 1'
#
loop_
_entity.id
_entity.type
_entity.pdbx_description
1 polymer ?
#
loop_
_entity_poly.entity_id
_entity_poly.type
_entity_poly.pdbx_seq_one_letter_code
_entity_poly.pdbx_strand_id
1 'polypeptide(L)'
;MMGHCLVCKNMIQIGKKTRQLIHHLSKNVPAFFYPRCFYQLMKLLLCEECVSEAILLMKNVCKMCGKACKGNLEICRDCSRYRQELNGNRSVIQYNGWAKELMKQWKYQGDERLYLVCATFILVGYQFHYGLGRKVDLISYVPMHRNRMQERGFNQAQKLAEYVGYHQRIPCVPLWERPKETEKQSKQKGRTARFVSMQDAFIIHPSLQSTSLSSHPFSFSRKKTCRRILIVDDIFTTGATIEACARVLSNYAKKQNLQLSIFSLTLAR
;
A
#
# COMPACT_ATOMS: atom_id res chain seq x y z
N MET A 1 14.23 -24.58 -15.09
CA MET A 1 14.79 -23.25 -15.41
C MET A 1 15.59 -22.75 -14.23
N MET A 2 16.92 -22.75 -14.33
CA MET A 2 17.76 -21.97 -13.42
C MET A 2 17.52 -20.49 -13.72
N GLY A 3 17.26 -19.70 -12.68
CA GLY A 3 17.06 -18.26 -12.80
C GLY A 3 17.78 -17.55 -11.67
N HIS A 4 18.09 -16.27 -11.84
CA HIS A 4 18.72 -15.46 -10.81
C HIS A 4 17.65 -14.69 -10.01
N CYS A 5 17.91 -14.52 -8.72
CA CYS A 5 17.11 -13.69 -7.84
C CYS A 5 17.11 -12.24 -8.36
N LEU A 6 15.94 -11.61 -8.45
CA LEU A 6 15.87 -10.23 -8.93
C LEU A 6 16.48 -9.23 -7.96
N VAL A 7 16.55 -9.55 -6.65
CA VAL A 7 17.06 -8.62 -5.63
C VAL A 7 18.56 -8.77 -5.39
N CYS A 8 19.03 -9.97 -5.04
CA CYS A 8 20.44 -10.20 -4.71
C CYS A 8 21.26 -10.82 -5.84
N LYS A 9 20.64 -11.17 -6.97
CA LYS A 9 21.26 -11.82 -8.13
C LYS A 9 21.81 -13.24 -7.89
N ASN A 10 21.67 -13.82 -6.71
CA ASN A 10 22.01 -15.23 -6.44
C ASN A 10 21.17 -16.20 -7.28
N MET A 11 21.73 -17.38 -7.57
CA MET A 11 21.02 -18.45 -8.29
C MET A 11 19.85 -19.02 -7.46
N ILE A 12 18.69 -19.22 -8.10
CA ILE A 12 17.50 -19.77 -7.45
C ILE A 12 17.54 -21.30 -7.49
N GLN A 13 17.57 -21.91 -6.31
CA GLN A 13 17.39 -23.36 -6.13
C GLN A 13 15.92 -23.66 -5.81
N ILE A 14 15.16 -24.13 -6.81
CA ILE A 14 13.68 -24.28 -6.73
C ILE A 14 13.25 -25.15 -5.54
N GLY A 15 13.91 -26.30 -5.31
CA GLY A 15 13.55 -27.22 -4.23
C GLY A 15 13.64 -26.57 -2.84
N LYS A 16 14.74 -25.85 -2.56
CA LYS A 16 14.92 -25.18 -1.28
C LYS A 16 14.04 -23.93 -1.13
N LYS A 17 13.92 -23.12 -2.20
CA LYS A 17 13.00 -21.97 -2.24
C LYS A 17 11.59 -22.39 -1.88
N THR A 18 11.10 -23.50 -2.43
CA THR A 18 9.76 -24.01 -2.16
C THR A 18 9.59 -24.32 -0.68
N ARG A 19 10.53 -25.06 -0.06
CA ARG A 19 10.50 -25.36 1.38
C ARG A 19 10.52 -24.09 2.23
N GLN A 20 11.37 -23.12 1.87
CA GLN A 20 11.49 -21.87 2.62
C GLN A 20 10.22 -21.03 2.52
N LEU A 21 9.59 -20.97 1.34
CA LEU A 21 8.33 -20.27 1.16
C LEU A 21 7.19 -20.94 1.94
N ILE A 22 7.10 -22.28 1.90
CA ILE A 22 6.13 -23.05 2.70
C ILE A 22 6.27 -22.70 4.18
N HIS A 23 7.50 -22.73 4.69
CA HIS A 23 7.81 -22.41 6.09
C HIS A 23 7.48 -20.94 6.43
N HIS A 24 7.86 -20.02 5.54
CA HIS A 24 7.60 -18.60 5.73
C HIS A 24 6.10 -18.30 5.78
N LEU A 25 5.32 -18.87 4.87
CA LEU A 25 3.87 -18.67 4.82
C LEU A 25 3.15 -19.35 5.98
N SER A 26 3.54 -20.55 6.40
CA SER A 26 2.89 -21.24 7.53
C SER A 26 3.02 -20.44 8.84
N LYS A 27 4.13 -19.72 9.03
CA LYS A 27 4.34 -18.84 10.19
C LYS A 27 3.54 -17.55 10.10
N ASN A 28 3.48 -16.93 8.92
CA ASN A 28 3.02 -15.55 8.77
C ASN A 28 1.60 -15.40 8.20
N VAL A 29 1.06 -16.41 7.54
CA VAL A 29 -0.22 -16.36 6.83
C VAL A 29 -1.14 -17.49 7.35
N PRO A 30 -2.41 -17.22 7.68
CA PRO A 30 -3.38 -18.26 8.05
C PRO A 30 -3.59 -19.27 6.94
N ALA A 31 -3.88 -20.51 7.33
CA ALA A 31 -4.06 -21.64 6.41
C ALA A 31 -5.07 -21.36 5.28
N PHE A 32 -6.13 -20.59 5.55
CA PHE A 32 -7.12 -20.24 4.52
C PHE A 32 -6.54 -19.44 3.35
N PHE A 33 -5.62 -18.49 3.60
CA PHE A 33 -5.01 -17.68 2.55
C PHE A 33 -3.80 -18.35 1.91
N TYR A 34 -3.26 -19.39 2.56
CA TYR A 34 -2.02 -20.03 2.20
C TYR A 34 -1.97 -20.49 0.73
N PRO A 35 -2.94 -21.24 0.16
CA PRO A 35 -2.81 -21.76 -1.20
C PRO A 35 -2.73 -20.64 -2.25
N ARG A 36 -3.54 -19.59 -2.06
CA ARG A 36 -3.58 -18.43 -2.97
C ARG A 36 -2.28 -17.62 -2.90
N CYS A 37 -1.79 -17.33 -1.70
CA CYS A 37 -0.54 -16.60 -1.50
C CYS A 37 0.67 -17.41 -2.00
N PHE A 38 0.69 -18.72 -1.74
CA PHE A 38 1.78 -19.61 -2.16
C PHE A 38 1.96 -19.58 -3.67
N TYR A 39 0.89 -19.79 -4.44
CA TYR A 39 0.98 -19.79 -5.91
C TYR A 39 1.49 -18.45 -6.47
N GLN A 40 1.04 -17.34 -5.89
CA GLN A 40 1.46 -15.99 -6.30
C GLN A 40 2.94 -15.75 -6.00
N LEU A 41 3.39 -16.07 -4.79
CA LEU A 41 4.79 -15.87 -4.37
C LEU A 41 5.75 -16.86 -5.04
N MET A 42 5.31 -18.07 -5.36
CA MET A 42 6.13 -19.07 -6.06
C MET A 42 6.60 -18.59 -7.44
N LYS A 43 5.81 -17.74 -8.11
CA LYS A 43 6.15 -17.15 -9.41
C LYS A 43 7.23 -16.06 -9.33
N LEU A 44 7.52 -15.55 -8.13
CA LEU A 44 8.53 -14.50 -7.97
C LEU A 44 9.93 -15.07 -8.17
N LEU A 45 10.79 -14.35 -8.86
CA LEU A 45 12.20 -14.69 -8.98
C LEU A 45 12.98 -14.20 -7.74
N LEU A 46 12.71 -14.85 -6.60
CA LEU A 46 13.42 -14.64 -5.33
C LEU A 46 14.13 -15.94 -4.89
N CYS A 47 15.36 -15.82 -4.40
CA CYS A 47 16.08 -16.90 -3.74
C CYS A 47 15.57 -17.12 -2.30
N GLU A 48 16.06 -18.17 -1.64
CA GLU A 48 15.65 -18.54 -0.28
C GLU A 48 15.99 -17.47 0.76
N GLU A 49 17.14 -16.81 0.63
CA GLU A 49 17.58 -15.76 1.55
C GLU A 49 16.65 -14.56 1.42
N CYS A 50 16.33 -14.13 0.19
CA CYS A 50 15.41 -13.02 -0.05
C CYS A 50 13.97 -13.32 0.41
N VAL A 51 13.52 -14.58 0.29
CA VAL A 51 12.21 -14.98 0.85
C VAL A 51 12.23 -14.90 2.38
N SER A 52 13.33 -15.27 3.02
CA SER A 52 13.46 -15.23 4.48
C SER A 52 13.50 -13.82 5.03
N GLU A 53 14.14 -12.90 4.30
CA GLU A 53 14.23 -11.47 4.64
C GLU A 53 12.92 -10.69 4.44
N ALA A 54 11.98 -11.23 3.66
CA ALA A 54 10.69 -10.61 3.38
C ALA A 54 9.70 -10.76 4.55
N ILE A 55 10.01 -10.18 5.72
CA ILE A 55 9.21 -10.30 6.95
C ILE A 55 7.80 -9.71 6.73
N LEU A 56 6.77 -10.57 6.75
CA LEU A 56 5.38 -10.16 6.53
C LEU A 56 4.70 -9.62 7.81
N LEU A 57 4.00 -8.50 7.70
CA LEU A 57 3.32 -7.81 8.80
C LEU A 57 1.81 -8.11 8.82
N MET A 58 1.46 -9.37 9.08
CA MET A 58 0.07 -9.85 8.95
C MET A 58 -0.68 -9.95 10.29
N LYS A 59 0.01 -10.25 11.40
CA LYS A 59 -0.60 -10.50 12.72
C LYS A 59 -0.02 -9.56 13.78
N ASN A 60 -0.75 -9.38 14.88
CA ASN A 60 -0.31 -8.59 16.05
C ASN A 60 0.15 -7.17 15.68
N VAL A 61 -0.61 -6.52 14.80
CA VAL A 61 -0.35 -5.15 14.36
C VAL A 61 -1.44 -4.19 14.87
N CYS A 62 -1.05 -2.95 15.11
CA CYS A 62 -1.94 -1.84 15.44
C CYS A 62 -3.03 -1.72 14.37
N LYS A 63 -4.30 -1.70 14.80
CA LYS A 63 -5.45 -1.57 13.90
C LYS A 63 -5.44 -0.25 13.10
N MET A 64 -4.82 0.80 13.63
CA MET A 64 -4.76 2.13 13.01
C MET A 64 -3.58 2.32 12.06
N CYS A 65 -2.34 2.01 12.46
CA CYS A 65 -1.17 2.25 11.61
C CYS A 65 -0.53 0.98 11.04
N GLY A 66 -0.87 -0.22 11.53
CA GLY A 66 -0.23 -1.47 11.11
C GLY A 66 1.13 -1.74 11.76
N LYS A 67 1.51 -1.01 12.82
CA LYS A 67 2.78 -1.22 13.55
C LYS A 67 2.70 -2.51 14.34
N ALA A 68 3.75 -3.33 14.31
CA ALA A 68 3.85 -4.46 15.23
C ALA A 68 3.66 -3.99 16.68
N CYS A 69 2.69 -4.60 17.36
CA CYS A 69 2.36 -4.34 18.75
C CYS A 69 2.99 -5.42 19.63
N LYS A 70 3.48 -5.01 20.81
CA LYS A 70 3.85 -5.95 21.87
C LYS A 70 2.60 -6.29 22.70
N GLY A 71 2.44 -7.57 23.05
CA GLY A 71 1.30 -8.05 23.84
C GLY A 71 -0.05 -7.88 23.11
N ASN A 72 -1.12 -7.72 23.89
CA ASN A 72 -2.51 -7.69 23.38
C ASN A 72 -3.00 -6.29 22.97
N LEU A 73 -2.09 -5.35 22.69
CA LEU A 73 -2.48 -3.98 22.31
C LEU A 73 -3.06 -3.93 20.89
N GLU A 74 -4.34 -3.61 20.78
CA GLU A 74 -5.00 -3.42 19.48
C GLU A 74 -4.61 -2.11 18.78
N ILE A 75 -4.30 -1.06 19.56
CA ILE A 75 -3.90 0.25 19.08
C ILE A 75 -2.61 0.65 19.80
N CYS A 76 -1.59 1.08 19.05
CA CYS A 76 -0.32 1.50 19.64
C CYS A 76 -0.45 2.88 20.32
N ARG A 77 0.47 3.18 21.25
CA ARG A 77 0.52 4.48 21.97
C ARG A 77 0.59 5.69 21.04
N ASP A 78 1.22 5.53 19.88
CA ASP A 78 1.34 6.59 18.88
C ASP A 78 -0.01 6.89 18.20
N CYS A 79 -0.91 5.91 18.10
CA CYS A 79 -2.21 6.06 17.46
C CYS A 79 -3.31 6.39 18.47
N SER A 80 -3.17 5.99 19.74
CA SER A 80 -4.15 6.35 20.78
C SER A 80 -4.17 7.85 21.09
N ARG A 81 -3.10 8.58 20.73
CA ARG A 81 -2.95 10.02 21.01
C ARG A 81 -3.48 10.95 19.92
N TYR A 82 -3.74 10.46 18.71
CA TYR A 82 -4.09 11.32 17.57
C TYR A 82 -5.28 10.75 16.81
N ARG A 83 -6.31 11.59 16.61
CA ARG A 83 -7.43 11.28 15.72
C ARG A 83 -6.94 11.31 14.27
N GLN A 84 -7.36 10.32 13.49
CA GLN A 84 -7.05 10.17 12.08
C GLN A 84 -8.35 10.09 11.29
N GLU A 85 -8.34 10.59 10.05
CA GLU A 85 -9.42 10.41 9.08
C GLU A 85 -9.42 8.97 8.51
N LEU A 86 -8.29 8.29 8.60
CA LEU A 86 -8.15 6.87 8.25
C LEU A 86 -8.87 5.97 9.26
N ASN A 87 -9.64 5.00 8.75
CA ASN A 87 -10.17 3.89 9.53
C ASN A 87 -9.11 2.81 9.82
N GLY A 88 -7.99 2.83 9.10
CA GLY A 88 -6.82 2.01 9.40
C GLY A 88 -5.89 1.82 8.21
N ASN A 89 -4.61 1.63 8.51
CA ASN A 89 -3.56 1.23 7.58
C ASN A 89 -3.15 -0.23 7.82
N ARG A 90 -2.80 -0.92 6.75
CA ARG A 90 -2.01 -2.15 6.75
C ARG A 90 -0.77 -2.00 5.90
N SER A 91 0.26 -2.73 6.26
CA SER A 91 1.52 -2.78 5.52
C SER A 91 1.90 -4.23 5.33
N VAL A 92 2.47 -4.58 4.18
CA VAL A 92 2.71 -5.99 3.84
C VAL A 92 4.01 -6.51 4.43
N ILE A 93 5.11 -5.79 4.23
CA ILE A 93 6.44 -6.18 4.68
C ILE A 93 7.02 -5.20 5.69
N GLN A 94 7.89 -5.69 6.57
CA GLN A 94 8.71 -4.84 7.43
C GLN A 94 9.76 -4.13 6.58
N TYR A 95 9.94 -2.84 6.84
CA TYR A 95 10.99 -2.04 6.23
C TYR A 95 12.33 -2.31 6.93
N ASN A 96 13.00 -3.38 6.51
CA ASN A 96 14.36 -3.76 6.91
C ASN A 96 15.38 -3.41 5.81
N GLY A 97 16.64 -3.87 5.98
CA GLY A 97 17.70 -3.65 4.99
C GLY A 97 17.35 -4.22 3.61
N TRP A 98 16.75 -5.41 3.56
CA TRP A 98 16.30 -6.03 2.32
C TRP A 98 15.20 -5.24 1.62
N ALA A 99 14.15 -4.83 2.34
CA ALA A 99 13.05 -4.03 1.79
C ALA A 99 13.55 -2.66 1.27
N LYS A 100 14.49 -2.04 2.00
CA LYS A 100 15.15 -0.80 1.56
C LYS A 100 15.89 -1.00 0.24
N GLU A 101 16.62 -2.09 0.08
CA GLU A 101 17.38 -2.37 -1.14
C GLU A 101 16.46 -2.75 -2.31
N LEU A 102 15.47 -3.63 -2.10
CA LEU A 102 14.40 -3.93 -3.07
C LEU A 102 13.76 -2.64 -3.60
N MET A 103 13.36 -1.76 -2.68
CA MET A 103 12.75 -0.49 -3.06
C MET A 103 13.77 0.40 -3.75
N LYS A 104 15.01 0.54 -3.27
CA LYS A 104 16.01 1.37 -3.94
C LYS A 104 16.25 0.94 -5.39
N GLN A 105 16.42 -0.36 -5.65
CA GLN A 105 16.63 -0.91 -6.98
C GLN A 105 15.44 -0.62 -7.90
N TRP A 106 14.22 -0.92 -7.42
CA TRP A 106 13.00 -0.65 -8.17
C TRP A 106 12.78 0.85 -8.39
N LYS A 107 13.07 1.67 -7.37
CA LYS A 107 12.72 3.08 -7.38
C LYS A 107 13.66 3.96 -8.16
N TYR A 108 14.96 3.68 -8.09
CA TYR A 108 15.96 4.64 -8.54
C TYR A 108 17.02 4.03 -9.46
N GLN A 109 17.07 2.70 -9.60
CA GLN A 109 18.07 2.02 -10.45
C GLN A 109 17.45 1.40 -11.70
N GLY A 110 16.17 1.66 -11.98
CA GLY A 110 15.52 1.28 -13.23
C GLY A 110 15.22 -0.21 -13.41
N ASP A 111 15.40 -1.06 -12.40
CA ASP A 111 15.06 -2.49 -12.50
C ASP A 111 13.54 -2.68 -12.36
N GLU A 112 12.80 -2.37 -13.42
CA GLU A 112 11.33 -2.44 -13.45
C GLU A 112 10.80 -3.86 -13.24
N ARG A 113 11.62 -4.91 -13.41
CA ARG A 113 11.22 -6.30 -13.13
C ARG A 113 10.85 -6.50 -11.67
N LEU A 114 11.42 -5.70 -10.77
CA LEU A 114 11.08 -5.71 -9.33
C LEU A 114 9.66 -5.21 -9.05
N TYR A 115 9.01 -4.57 -10.01
CA TYR A 115 7.57 -4.27 -9.94
C TYR A 115 6.77 -5.51 -9.58
N LEU A 116 7.01 -6.65 -10.25
CA LEU A 116 6.23 -7.87 -10.02
C LEU A 116 6.41 -8.41 -8.59
N VAL A 117 7.60 -8.26 -8.02
CA VAL A 117 7.87 -8.61 -6.62
C VAL A 117 7.01 -7.74 -5.69
N CYS A 118 7.12 -6.42 -5.81
CA CYS A 118 6.37 -5.46 -5.00
C CYS A 118 4.85 -5.60 -5.18
N ALA A 119 4.40 -5.76 -6.41
CA ALA A 119 3.00 -5.89 -6.79
C ALA A 119 2.38 -7.20 -6.25
N THR A 120 3.13 -8.29 -6.27
CA THR A 120 2.70 -9.57 -5.69
C THR A 120 2.58 -9.48 -4.17
N PHE A 121 3.55 -8.85 -3.50
CA PHE A 121 3.45 -8.63 -2.06
C PHE A 121 2.21 -7.81 -1.71
N ILE A 122 1.96 -6.69 -2.40
CA ILE A 122 0.78 -5.88 -2.09
C ILE A 122 -0.53 -6.63 -2.37
N LEU A 123 -0.57 -7.47 -3.42
CA LEU A 123 -1.72 -8.32 -3.71
C LEU A 123 -1.97 -9.36 -2.62
N VAL A 124 -0.91 -9.99 -2.10
CA VAL A 124 -0.99 -10.91 -0.96
C VAL A 124 -1.51 -10.18 0.29
N GLY A 125 -0.97 -9.00 0.59
CA GLY A 125 -1.44 -8.17 1.70
C GLY A 125 -2.91 -7.76 1.56
N TYR A 126 -3.35 -7.40 0.34
CA TYR A 126 -4.76 -7.11 0.08
C TYR A 126 -5.63 -8.33 0.39
N GLN A 127 -5.28 -9.49 -0.17
CA GLN A 127 -6.07 -10.72 0.01
C GLN A 127 -6.17 -11.08 1.49
N PHE A 128 -5.06 -11.01 2.21
CA PHE A 128 -5.02 -11.31 3.61
C PHE A 128 -5.90 -10.36 4.46
N HIS A 129 -5.80 -9.04 4.25
CA HIS A 129 -6.48 -8.06 5.10
C HIS A 129 -7.93 -7.76 4.70
N TYR A 130 -8.25 -7.93 3.41
CA TYR A 130 -9.53 -7.50 2.81
C TYR A 130 -10.26 -8.62 2.04
N GLY A 131 -9.63 -9.76 1.78
CA GLY A 131 -10.21 -10.85 0.98
C GLY A 131 -11.36 -11.61 1.64
N LEU A 132 -11.55 -11.51 2.96
CA LEU A 132 -12.63 -12.16 3.71
C LEU A 132 -13.73 -11.16 4.09
N GLY A 133 -14.67 -10.93 3.18
CA GLY A 133 -15.92 -10.18 3.45
C GLY A 133 -15.77 -8.67 3.64
N ARG A 134 -14.54 -8.12 3.60
CA ARG A 134 -14.30 -6.68 3.63
C ARG A 134 -14.17 -6.14 2.21
N LYS A 135 -15.29 -6.10 1.49
CA LYS A 135 -15.33 -5.53 0.14
C LYS A 135 -14.77 -4.11 0.14
N VAL A 136 -13.76 -3.89 -0.68
CA VAL A 136 -13.27 -2.57 -1.07
C VAL A 136 -14.02 -2.20 -2.33
N ASP A 137 -14.69 -1.06 -2.33
CA ASP A 137 -15.51 -0.60 -3.47
C ASP A 137 -14.65 0.11 -4.51
N LEU A 138 -13.54 0.71 -4.06
CA LEU A 138 -12.66 1.52 -4.89
C LEU A 138 -11.23 1.46 -4.36
N ILE A 139 -10.28 1.34 -5.27
CA ILE A 139 -8.86 1.55 -5.01
C ILE A 139 -8.46 2.91 -5.56
N SER A 140 -7.64 3.62 -4.80
CA SER A 140 -6.93 4.81 -5.25
C SER A 140 -5.49 4.75 -4.76
N TYR A 141 -4.67 5.69 -5.18
CA TYR A 141 -3.24 5.72 -4.89
C TYR A 141 -2.78 7.12 -4.54
N VAL A 142 -1.69 7.19 -3.77
CA VAL A 142 -1.02 8.46 -3.48
C VAL A 142 -0.39 9.01 -4.78
N PRO A 143 -0.72 10.24 -5.19
CA PRO A 143 -0.13 10.82 -6.39
C PRO A 143 1.33 11.26 -6.14
N MET A 144 2.12 11.15 -7.20
CA MET A 144 3.49 11.66 -7.23
C MET A 144 3.51 13.10 -7.75
N HIS A 145 4.40 13.93 -7.22
CA HIS A 145 4.63 15.26 -7.76
C HIS A 145 5.29 15.19 -9.15
N ARG A 146 4.98 16.10 -10.06
CA ARG A 146 5.43 16.08 -11.47
C ARG A 146 6.95 15.95 -11.62
N ASN A 147 7.75 16.67 -10.83
CA ASN A 147 9.22 16.62 -10.91
C ASN A 147 9.73 15.21 -10.59
N ARG A 148 9.11 14.56 -9.59
CA ARG A 148 9.46 13.18 -9.21
C ARG A 148 8.99 12.17 -10.23
N MET A 149 7.86 12.44 -10.90
CA MET A 149 7.40 11.62 -12.02
C MET A 149 8.38 11.72 -13.20
N GLN A 150 8.93 12.90 -13.49
CA GLN A 150 9.95 13.10 -14.53
C GLN A 150 11.27 12.41 -14.20
N GLU A 151 11.77 12.57 -12.97
CA GLU A 151 13.00 11.89 -12.50
C GLU A 151 12.90 10.37 -12.58
N ARG A 152 11.69 9.84 -12.35
CA ARG A 152 11.49 8.41 -12.07
C ARG A 152 10.80 7.63 -13.18
N GLY A 153 10.08 8.31 -14.06
CA GLY A 153 9.32 7.71 -15.17
C GLY A 153 7.98 7.07 -14.79
N PHE A 154 7.71 6.81 -13.51
CA PHE A 154 6.47 6.17 -13.06
C PHE A 154 6.04 6.52 -11.63
N ASN A 155 4.75 6.33 -11.32
CA ASN A 155 4.20 6.36 -9.96
C ASN A 155 4.01 4.94 -9.41
N GLN A 156 4.59 4.65 -8.26
CA GLN A 156 4.65 3.31 -7.65
C GLN A 156 3.34 2.95 -7.04
N ALA A 157 2.80 3.88 -6.27
CA ALA A 157 1.52 3.73 -5.62
C ALA A 157 0.46 3.41 -6.67
N GLN A 158 0.51 4.10 -7.82
CA GLN A 158 -0.34 3.79 -8.98
C GLN A 158 -0.11 2.38 -9.51
N LYS A 159 1.13 2.01 -9.87
CA LYS A 159 1.44 0.67 -10.42
C LYS A 159 1.01 -0.46 -9.48
N LEU A 160 1.18 -0.27 -8.17
CA LEU A 160 0.74 -1.21 -7.13
C LEU A 160 -0.78 -1.27 -7.02
N ALA A 161 -1.45 -0.12 -7.02
CA ALA A 161 -2.90 0.00 -6.95
C ALA A 161 -3.60 -0.66 -8.15
N GLU A 162 -3.12 -0.36 -9.36
CA GLU A 162 -3.62 -0.94 -10.61
C GLU A 162 -3.47 -2.47 -10.62
N TYR A 163 -2.36 -2.99 -10.11
CA TYR A 163 -2.15 -4.44 -10.00
C TYR A 163 -3.19 -5.11 -9.09
N VAL A 164 -3.45 -4.52 -7.92
CA VAL A 164 -4.48 -5.04 -7.01
C VAL A 164 -5.86 -4.90 -7.64
N GLY A 165 -6.18 -3.75 -8.22
CA GLY A 165 -7.46 -3.49 -8.90
C GLY A 165 -7.74 -4.49 -10.01
N TYR A 166 -6.75 -4.77 -10.87
CA TYR A 166 -6.85 -5.76 -11.93
C TYR A 166 -7.14 -7.17 -11.37
N HIS A 167 -6.34 -7.63 -10.42
CA HIS A 167 -6.48 -9.00 -9.88
C HIS A 167 -7.70 -9.21 -9.00
N GLN A 168 -8.28 -8.15 -8.44
CA GLN A 168 -9.45 -8.21 -7.57
C GLN A 168 -10.73 -7.70 -8.24
N ARG A 169 -10.62 -7.23 -9.50
CA ARG A 169 -11.71 -6.61 -10.27
C ARG A 169 -12.34 -5.42 -9.53
N ILE A 170 -11.48 -4.56 -8.98
CA ILE A 170 -11.88 -3.34 -8.26
C ILE A 170 -11.41 -2.14 -9.07
N PRO A 171 -12.27 -1.15 -9.33
CA PRO A 171 -11.85 0.04 -10.07
C PRO A 171 -10.72 0.78 -9.33
N CYS A 172 -9.68 1.13 -10.09
CA CYS A 172 -8.58 1.98 -9.64
C CYS A 172 -8.81 3.38 -10.22
N VAL A 173 -8.99 4.40 -9.37
CA VAL A 173 -9.32 5.76 -9.80
C VAL A 173 -8.35 6.76 -9.15
N PRO A 174 -7.76 7.70 -9.91
CA PRO A 174 -7.01 8.81 -9.34
C PRO A 174 -7.96 9.76 -8.60
N LEU A 175 -7.82 9.87 -7.28
CA LEU A 175 -8.64 10.79 -6.47
C LEU A 175 -7.93 12.09 -6.11
N TRP A 176 -6.62 12.15 -6.29
CA TRP A 176 -5.82 13.30 -5.90
C TRP A 176 -4.82 13.70 -6.96
N GLU A 177 -4.47 14.98 -6.94
CA GLU A 177 -3.25 15.51 -7.53
C GLU A 177 -2.32 16.03 -6.43
N ARG A 178 -1.02 16.12 -6.76
CA ARG A 178 0.00 16.67 -5.88
C ARG A 178 0.69 17.87 -6.57
N PRO A 179 0.11 19.08 -6.47
CA PRO A 179 0.65 20.27 -7.12
C PRO A 179 1.89 20.82 -6.42
N LYS A 180 2.04 20.58 -5.12
CA LYS A 180 3.13 21.11 -4.31
C LYS A 180 4.29 20.11 -4.22
N GLU A 181 5.49 20.57 -4.58
CA GLU A 181 6.70 19.86 -4.22
C GLU A 181 6.97 20.04 -2.73
N THR A 182 7.15 18.93 -2.03
CA THR A 182 7.56 18.93 -0.63
C THR A 182 8.88 18.20 -0.52
N GLU A 183 9.76 18.62 0.38
CA GLU A 183 11.01 17.91 0.64
C GLU A 183 10.81 16.41 0.90
N LYS A 184 11.86 15.63 0.65
CA LYS A 184 11.87 14.19 0.96
C LYS A 184 11.57 14.02 2.46
N GLN A 185 10.52 13.28 2.80
CA GLN A 185 10.15 13.04 4.21
C GLN A 185 11.26 12.38 5.04
N SER A 186 12.17 11.64 4.39
CA SER A 186 13.37 11.08 5.03
C SER A 186 14.32 12.14 5.57
N LYS A 187 14.30 13.37 5.02
CA LYS A 187 15.11 14.51 5.47
C LYS A 187 14.44 15.32 6.59
N GLN A 188 13.15 15.11 6.83
CA GLN A 188 12.38 15.87 7.83
C GLN A 188 12.45 15.22 9.21
N LYS A 189 12.69 16.04 10.25
CA LYS A 189 12.83 15.58 11.64
C LYS A 189 11.47 15.45 12.33
N GLY A 190 11.07 14.20 12.61
CA GLY A 190 9.93 13.90 13.48
C GLY A 190 8.56 13.87 12.78
N ARG A 191 7.55 13.41 13.53
CA ARG A 191 6.18 13.19 13.04
C ARG A 191 5.45 14.50 12.73
N THR A 192 5.58 15.49 13.61
CA THR A 192 4.89 16.79 13.47
C THR A 192 5.37 17.53 12.23
N ALA A 193 6.68 17.66 12.02
CA ALA A 193 7.24 18.33 10.84
C ALA A 193 6.77 17.67 9.52
N ARG A 194 6.76 16.33 9.47
CA ARG A 194 6.24 15.60 8.31
C ARG A 194 4.75 15.88 8.07
N PHE A 195 3.94 15.90 9.13
CA PHE A 195 2.51 16.17 9.04
C PHE A 195 2.22 17.58 8.53
N VAL A 196 2.88 18.60 9.09
CA VAL A 196 2.76 19.99 8.67
C VAL A 196 3.20 20.16 7.22
N SER A 197 4.31 19.54 6.82
CA SER A 197 4.79 19.66 5.43
C SER A 197 3.85 19.05 4.38
N MET A 198 3.05 18.07 4.78
CA MET A 198 2.06 17.42 3.90
C MET A 198 0.70 18.13 3.93
N GLN A 199 0.52 19.11 4.82
CA GLN A 199 -0.66 19.95 4.84
C GLN A 199 -0.74 20.73 3.53
N ASP A 200 -1.90 20.63 2.87
CA ASP A 200 -2.19 21.26 1.58
C ASP A 200 -1.29 20.81 0.41
N ALA A 201 -0.57 19.69 0.56
CA ALA A 201 0.23 19.12 -0.52
C ALA A 201 -0.63 18.42 -1.60
N PHE A 202 -1.88 18.11 -1.29
CA PHE A 202 -2.79 17.34 -2.13
C PHE A 202 -4.10 18.09 -2.36
N ILE A 203 -4.66 17.95 -3.55
CA ILE A 203 -5.99 18.45 -3.92
C ILE A 203 -6.83 17.32 -4.51
N ILE A 204 -8.16 17.48 -4.51
CA ILE A 204 -9.05 16.55 -5.20
C ILE A 204 -8.80 16.62 -6.71
N HIS A 205 -8.69 15.45 -7.34
CA HIS A 205 -8.48 15.35 -8.78
C HIS A 205 -9.63 16.06 -9.55
N PRO A 206 -9.33 16.87 -10.58
CA PRO A 206 -10.34 17.65 -11.32
C PRO A 206 -11.46 16.80 -11.94
N SER A 207 -11.17 15.54 -12.29
CA SER A 207 -12.20 14.62 -12.83
C SER A 207 -13.31 14.27 -11.83
N LEU A 208 -13.15 14.58 -10.54
CA LEU A 208 -14.22 14.47 -9.55
C LEU A 208 -15.06 15.76 -9.43
N GLN A 209 -14.63 16.85 -10.07
CA GLN A 209 -15.28 18.16 -10.01
C GLN A 209 -16.14 18.40 -11.26
N SER A 210 -15.72 17.90 -12.42
CA SER A 210 -16.53 17.94 -13.64
C SER A 210 -17.33 16.65 -13.80
N THR A 211 -18.56 16.77 -14.28
CA THR A 211 -19.53 15.71 -14.65
C THR A 211 -20.57 15.32 -13.61
N SER A 212 -21.82 15.30 -14.10
CA SER A 212 -22.93 14.52 -13.58
C SER A 212 -22.42 13.16 -13.09
N LEU A 213 -22.38 12.99 -11.77
CA LEU A 213 -21.92 11.82 -11.02
C LEU A 213 -22.76 10.56 -11.28
N SER A 214 -23.29 10.34 -12.48
CA SER A 214 -24.15 9.18 -12.82
C SER A 214 -23.40 8.08 -13.58
N SER A 215 -22.30 8.40 -14.27
CA SER A 215 -21.54 7.45 -15.12
C SER A 215 -20.07 7.24 -14.73
N HIS A 216 -19.49 8.08 -13.87
CA HIS A 216 -18.11 7.89 -13.39
C HIS A 216 -18.01 6.64 -12.48
N PRO A 217 -16.89 5.90 -12.37
CA PRO A 217 -16.76 4.83 -11.37
C PRO A 217 -16.90 5.32 -9.91
N PHE A 218 -16.61 6.62 -9.72
CA PHE A 218 -16.86 7.40 -8.51
C PHE A 218 -18.27 8.00 -8.44
N SER A 219 -19.17 7.64 -9.38
CA SER A 219 -20.58 8.01 -9.39
C SER A 219 -21.23 7.55 -8.08
N PHE A 220 -21.65 8.52 -7.29
CA PHE A 220 -22.43 8.28 -6.08
C PHE A 220 -23.89 8.18 -6.48
N SER A 221 -24.38 6.96 -6.69
CA SER A 221 -25.81 6.70 -6.54
C SER A 221 -26.21 7.18 -5.14
N ARG A 222 -27.25 8.02 -5.03
CA ARG A 222 -27.81 8.55 -3.76
C ARG A 222 -28.26 7.47 -2.76
N LYS A 223 -28.07 6.18 -3.06
CA LYS A 223 -28.26 5.10 -2.08
C LYS A 223 -27.27 5.32 -0.93
N LYS A 224 -27.81 5.45 0.28
CA LYS A 224 -27.16 5.71 1.58
C LYS A 224 -26.15 4.64 2.03
N THR A 225 -25.36 4.06 1.14
CA THR A 225 -24.39 3.01 1.45
C THR A 225 -23.00 3.62 1.59
N CYS A 226 -22.40 3.48 2.77
CA CYS A 226 -21.02 3.85 3.04
C CYS A 226 -20.07 3.13 2.06
N ARG A 227 -19.25 3.87 1.31
CA ARG A 227 -18.25 3.31 0.39
C ARG A 227 -16.90 3.14 1.08
N ARG A 228 -16.24 2.00 0.85
CA ARG A 228 -14.91 1.66 1.36
C ARG A 228 -13.86 1.93 0.29
N ILE A 229 -13.02 2.92 0.55
CA ILE A 229 -11.92 3.33 -0.32
C ILE A 229 -10.62 2.81 0.26
N LEU A 230 -9.81 2.16 -0.58
CA LEU A 230 -8.47 1.72 -0.21
C LEU A 230 -7.42 2.59 -0.90
N ILE A 231 -6.64 3.33 -0.11
CA ILE A 231 -5.50 4.11 -0.58
C ILE A 231 -4.26 3.23 -0.58
N VAL A 232 -3.62 3.12 -1.74
CA VAL A 232 -2.35 2.41 -1.89
C VAL A 232 -1.17 3.38 -1.89
N ASP A 233 -0.10 3.02 -1.18
CA ASP A 233 1.20 3.71 -1.24
C ASP A 233 2.33 2.67 -1.13
N ASP A 234 3.58 3.06 -1.33
CA ASP A 234 4.71 2.15 -1.23
C ASP A 234 5.28 2.05 0.20
N ILE A 235 5.26 3.12 1.01
CA ILE A 235 5.81 3.09 2.37
C ILE A 235 4.98 3.87 3.39
N PHE A 236 4.69 3.24 4.52
CA PHE A 236 4.03 3.89 5.65
C PHE A 236 5.04 4.20 6.76
N THR A 237 5.45 5.46 6.87
CA THR A 237 6.32 5.90 7.97
C THR A 237 5.49 6.46 9.13
N THR A 238 5.20 7.76 9.10
CA THR A 238 4.36 8.45 10.08
C THR A 238 2.87 8.44 9.69
N GLY A 239 2.57 8.03 8.47
CA GLY A 239 1.24 8.12 7.88
C GLY A 239 0.86 9.51 7.37
N ALA A 240 1.75 10.51 7.46
CA ALA A 240 1.43 11.90 7.11
C ALA A 240 0.90 12.05 5.67
N THR A 241 1.51 11.36 4.70
CA THR A 241 1.08 11.38 3.30
C THR A 241 -0.36 10.89 3.11
N ILE A 242 -0.63 9.68 3.62
CA ILE A 242 -1.91 9.02 3.44
C ILE A 242 -2.99 9.77 4.24
N GLU A 243 -2.65 10.26 5.43
CA GLU A 243 -3.55 11.07 6.25
C GLU A 243 -3.92 12.39 5.57
N ALA A 244 -2.99 13.04 4.85
CA ALA A 244 -3.30 14.23 4.06
C ALA A 244 -4.26 13.91 2.90
N CYS A 245 -4.03 12.80 2.18
CA CYS A 245 -4.94 12.31 1.14
C CYS A 245 -6.33 12.01 1.72
N ALA A 246 -6.39 11.27 2.83
CA ALA A 246 -7.64 10.92 3.52
C ALA A 246 -8.41 12.18 3.96
N ARG A 247 -7.73 13.19 4.51
CA ARG A 247 -8.37 14.44 4.94
C ARG A 247 -8.99 15.23 3.78
N VAL A 248 -8.26 15.37 2.67
CA VAL A 248 -8.76 16.05 1.47
C VAL A 248 -10.03 15.35 0.96
N LEU A 249 -10.02 14.02 0.96
CA LEU A 249 -11.15 13.20 0.53
C LEU A 249 -12.34 13.26 1.50
N SER A 250 -12.10 13.16 2.81
CA SER A 250 -13.13 13.32 3.85
C SER A 250 -13.81 14.68 3.76
N ASN A 251 -13.05 15.75 3.53
CA ASN A 251 -13.61 17.10 3.41
C ASN A 251 -14.47 17.24 2.15
N TYR A 252 -14.04 16.69 1.03
CA TYR A 252 -14.85 16.63 -0.19
C TYR A 252 -16.14 15.82 0.05
N ALA A 253 -16.04 14.64 0.66
CA ALA A 253 -17.18 13.78 0.94
C ALA A 253 -18.22 14.45 1.84
N LYS A 254 -17.79 15.17 2.89
CA LYS A 254 -18.67 15.95 3.76
C LYS A 254 -19.45 17.01 2.97
N LYS A 255 -18.79 17.76 2.09
CA LYS A 255 -19.45 18.77 1.22
C LYS A 255 -20.48 18.16 0.27
N GLN A 256 -20.26 16.91 -0.15
CA GLN A 256 -21.14 16.18 -1.04
C GLN A 256 -22.19 15.31 -0.29
N ASN A 257 -22.24 15.37 1.04
CA ASN A 257 -23.09 14.54 1.90
C ASN A 257 -22.90 13.02 1.66
N LEU A 258 -21.64 12.59 1.58
CA LEU A 258 -21.24 11.22 1.32
C LEU A 258 -20.60 10.57 2.55
N GLN A 259 -20.96 9.33 2.80
CA GLN A 259 -20.34 8.53 3.86
C GLN A 259 -19.24 7.64 3.26
N LEU A 260 -18.01 7.80 3.75
CA LEU A 260 -16.85 7.04 3.33
C LEU A 260 -16.21 6.31 4.52
N SER A 261 -15.63 5.14 4.25
CA SER A 261 -14.61 4.53 5.09
C SER A 261 -13.31 4.48 4.30
N ILE A 262 -12.26 5.12 4.81
CA ILE A 262 -10.97 5.26 4.14
C ILE A 262 -9.96 4.35 4.84
N PHE A 263 -9.47 3.36 4.13
CA PHE A 263 -8.39 2.48 4.56
C PHE A 263 -7.15 2.73 3.72
N SER A 264 -6.00 2.22 4.18
CA SER A 264 -4.78 2.19 3.37
C SER A 264 -4.05 0.87 3.42
N LEU A 265 -3.38 0.56 2.31
CA LEU A 265 -2.50 -0.59 2.16
C LEU A 265 -1.17 -0.11 1.59
N THR A 266 -0.09 -0.42 2.29
CA THR A 266 1.27 -0.06 1.87
C THR A 266 2.15 -1.26 1.68
N LEU A 267 3.14 -1.16 0.79
CA LEU A 267 4.09 -2.25 0.61
C LEU A 267 4.90 -2.45 1.90
N ALA A 268 5.54 -1.40 2.43
CA ALA A 268 6.45 -1.52 3.58
C ALA A 268 6.20 -0.51 4.71
N ARG A 269 6.73 -0.78 5.91
CA ARG A 269 6.77 0.17 7.05
C ARG A 269 7.88 -0.07 8.07
#